data_AF-A0A1H9X5W6-F1
#
_entry.id   AF-A0A1H9X5W6-F1
#
_cell.length_a   1.000
_cell.length_b   1.000
_cell.length_c   1.000
_cell.angle_alpha   90.00
_cell.angle_beta   90.00
_cell.angle_gamma   90.00
#
_symmetry.space_group_name_H-M   'P 1'
#
loop_
_entity.id
_entity.type
_entity.pdbx_description
1 polymer ?
#
loop_
_entity_poly.entity_id
_entity_poly.type
_entity_poly.pdbx_seq_one_letter_code
_entity_poly.pdbx_strand_id
1 'polypeptide(L)'
;MIGLQRMDWMLALSGRQEYEKGWQKMEAIEAILTRRSTRRYSGEMQGSTALLDKNSGMLFSGDPIQDGHIFMFGEMRDLSAYIHSLRRLDKYKDDIKGIYANHGTLPVDYSIVPKLIEGALQVERGEIVPVEVDRFGKTVHVYDVGVASVLCD
;
A
#
# COMPACT_ATOMS: atom_id res chain seq x y z
N MET A 1 42.91 4.37 31.67
CA MET A 1 41.68 3.74 31.15
C MET A 1 40.89 4.79 30.37
N ILE A 2 41.11 4.90 29.07
CA ILE A 2 40.31 5.75 28.18
C ILE A 2 39.98 4.87 26.98
N GLY A 3 38.87 4.15 27.06
CA GLY A 3 38.55 3.15 26.04
C GLY A 3 37.37 2.33 26.47
N LEU A 4 36.17 2.88 26.27
CA LEU A 4 34.96 2.09 26.02
C LEU A 4 33.82 3.00 25.51
N GLN A 5 33.73 4.27 25.94
CA GLN A 5 32.62 5.15 25.55
C GLN A 5 32.70 5.75 24.13
N ARG A 6 33.82 5.70 23.42
CA ARG A 6 33.94 6.25 22.05
C ARG A 6 33.48 5.27 20.95
N MET A 7 33.40 3.97 21.25
CA MET A 7 33.11 2.95 20.24
C MET A 7 31.60 2.79 19.97
N ASP A 8 30.77 2.94 21.02
CA ASP A 8 29.31 2.85 20.89
C ASP A 8 28.71 4.00 20.04
N TRP A 9 29.28 5.20 20.12
CA TRP A 9 28.85 6.33 19.29
C TRP A 9 29.22 6.16 17.82
N MET A 10 30.38 5.55 17.51
CA MET A 10 30.78 5.28 16.13
C MET A 10 29.92 4.19 15.48
N LEU A 11 29.54 3.14 16.21
CA LEU A 11 28.62 2.11 15.71
C LEU A 11 27.21 2.69 15.49
N ALA A 12 26.69 3.50 16.43
CA ALA A 12 25.40 4.16 16.26
C ALA A 12 25.39 5.20 15.13
N LEU A 13 26.48 5.93 14.91
CA LEU A 13 26.64 6.88 13.81
C LEU A 13 26.83 6.16 12.48
N SER A 14 27.61 5.07 12.42
CA SER A 14 27.75 4.24 11.20
C SER A 14 26.42 3.58 10.84
N GLY A 15 25.69 3.05 11.83
CA GLY A 15 24.34 2.53 11.65
C GLY A 15 23.37 3.62 11.20
N ARG A 16 23.43 4.84 11.77
CA ARG A 16 22.63 5.98 11.28
C ARG A 16 23.01 6.41 9.86
N GLN A 17 24.28 6.41 9.52
CA GLN A 17 24.75 6.84 8.20
C GLN A 17 24.43 5.79 7.13
N GLU A 18 24.48 4.50 7.46
CA GLU A 18 23.99 3.42 6.60
C GLU A 18 22.46 3.42 6.50
N TYR A 19 21.76 3.69 7.61
CA TYR A 19 20.32 3.88 7.64
C TYR A 19 19.91 5.06 6.74
N GLU A 20 20.51 6.24 6.93
CA GLU A 20 20.29 7.44 6.10
C GLU A 20 20.64 7.21 4.61
N LYS A 21 21.70 6.46 4.30
CA LYS A 21 22.02 6.02 2.93
C LYS A 21 20.96 5.08 2.35
N GLY A 22 20.32 4.25 3.18
CA GLY A 22 19.19 3.41 2.81
C GLY A 22 17.95 4.25 2.47
N TRP A 23 17.62 5.25 3.30
CA TRP A 23 16.48 6.15 3.08
C TRP A 23 16.67 7.09 1.87
N GLN A 24 17.89 7.50 1.55
CA GLN A 24 18.18 8.29 0.34
C GLN A 24 17.86 7.56 -0.98
N LYS A 25 17.51 6.28 -0.93
CA LYS A 25 17.23 5.44 -2.11
C LYS A 25 15.82 4.85 -2.14
N MET A 26 15.00 5.18 -1.14
CA MET A 26 13.58 4.85 -1.12
C MET A 26 12.82 5.93 -1.89
N GLU A 27 12.04 5.52 -2.89
CA GLU A 27 11.07 6.43 -3.50
C GLU A 27 9.71 6.22 -2.86
N ALA A 28 9.18 7.29 -2.26
CA ALA A 28 7.82 7.30 -1.74
C ALA A 28 6.83 7.45 -2.90
N ILE A 29 5.96 6.46 -3.04
CA ILE A 29 4.88 6.43 -4.02
C ILE A 29 3.59 6.70 -3.27
N GLU A 30 3.03 7.89 -3.47
CA GLU A 30 1.73 8.25 -2.90
C GLU A 30 0.61 7.44 -3.58
N ALA A 31 0.08 6.44 -2.86
CA ALA A 31 -1.13 5.72 -3.22
C ALA A 31 -2.33 6.40 -2.55
N ILE A 32 -2.90 7.38 -3.25
CA ILE A 32 -4.07 8.13 -2.78
C ILE A 32 -5.30 7.20 -2.76
N LEU A 33 -5.62 6.61 -1.61
CA LEU A 33 -6.87 5.85 -1.40
C LEU A 33 -8.05 6.71 -0.96
N THR A 34 -7.81 8.01 -0.79
CA THR A 34 -8.72 8.94 -0.13
C THR A 34 -9.11 10.05 -1.08
N ARG A 35 -10.39 10.45 -1.08
CA ARG A 35 -10.83 11.68 -1.76
C ARG A 35 -10.09 12.88 -1.18
N ARG A 36 -9.60 13.80 -2.03
CA ARG A 36 -9.08 15.10 -1.58
C ARG A 36 -10.22 15.91 -0.98
N SER A 37 -10.41 15.86 0.33
CA SER A 37 -11.16 16.89 1.04
C SER A 37 -10.32 18.17 1.01
N THR A 38 -10.94 19.32 0.73
CA THR A 38 -10.29 20.63 0.58
C THR A 38 -9.69 21.18 1.88
N ARG A 39 -9.73 20.42 2.98
CA ARG A 39 -9.23 20.81 4.30
C ARG A 39 -7.99 19.99 4.66
N ARG A 40 -6.82 20.51 4.27
CA ARG A 40 -5.52 20.00 4.71
C ARG A 40 -5.32 20.38 6.17
N TYR A 41 -5.54 19.47 7.11
CA TYR A 41 -4.92 19.58 8.43
C TYR A 41 -3.53 18.94 8.34
N SER A 42 -2.51 19.78 8.51
CA SER A 42 -1.10 19.37 8.52
C SER A 42 -0.83 18.47 9.72
N GLY A 43 -0.75 17.16 9.50
CA GLY A 43 -0.40 16.17 10.53
C GLY A 43 -0.95 14.77 10.28
N GLU A 44 -2.00 14.64 9.46
CA GLU A 44 -2.63 13.36 9.15
C GLU A 44 -2.26 12.94 7.72
N MET A 45 -1.65 11.76 7.57
CA MET A 45 -1.35 11.20 6.24
C MET A 45 -2.67 10.73 5.63
N GLN A 46 -3.32 11.60 4.85
CA GLN A 46 -4.52 11.26 4.11
C GLN A 46 -4.13 10.38 2.90
N GLY A 47 -4.14 9.07 3.09
CA GLY A 47 -3.85 8.07 2.06
C GLY A 47 -2.80 7.05 2.50
N SER A 48 -2.72 5.93 1.80
CA SER A 48 -1.64 4.96 2.01
C SER A 48 -0.41 5.41 1.22
N THR A 49 0.79 5.23 1.76
CA THR A 49 2.04 5.47 1.03
C THR A 49 2.77 4.17 0.86
N ALA A 50 3.15 3.88 -0.38
CA ALA A 50 4.01 2.75 -0.69
C ALA A 50 5.47 3.23 -0.78
N LEU A 51 6.43 2.39 -0.42
CA LEU A 51 7.85 2.71 -0.48
C LEU A 51 8.54 1.72 -1.41
N LEU A 52 9.20 2.21 -2.46
CA LEU A 52 10.00 1.38 -3.37
C LEU A 52 11.48 1.49 -3.00
N ASP A 53 12.09 0.37 -2.62
CA ASP A 53 13.55 0.26 -2.54
C ASP A 53 14.13 0.02 -3.93
N LYS A 54 14.76 1.03 -4.51
CA LYS A 54 15.34 0.95 -5.86
C LYS A 54 16.51 -0.02 -5.98
N ASN A 55 17.17 -0.40 -4.88
CA ASN A 55 18.28 -1.34 -4.96
C ASN A 55 17.77 -2.78 -5.10
N SER A 56 16.81 -3.15 -4.25
CA SER A 56 16.25 -4.50 -4.25
C SER A 56 15.12 -4.67 -5.27
N GLY A 57 14.42 -3.59 -5.63
CA GLY A 57 13.20 -3.61 -6.42
C GLY A 57 11.96 -4.00 -5.60
N MET A 58 12.04 -3.96 -4.27
CA MET A 58 10.93 -4.35 -3.39
C MET A 58 10.03 -3.15 -3.08
N LEU A 59 8.73 -3.33 -3.32
CA LEU A 59 7.70 -2.34 -3.00
C LEU A 59 6.99 -2.71 -1.70
N PHE A 60 7.08 -1.88 -0.68
CA PHE A 60 6.33 -2.02 0.56
C PHE A 60 5.02 -1.23 0.42
N SER A 61 3.91 -1.92 0.14
CA SER A 61 2.65 -1.28 -0.26
C SER A 61 1.65 -1.06 0.88
N GLY A 62 1.80 -1.78 1.99
CA GLY A 62 0.79 -1.87 3.04
C GLY A 62 -0.41 -2.72 2.59
N ASP A 63 -1.60 -2.38 3.09
CA ASP A 63 -2.87 -3.10 2.83
C ASP A 63 -3.47 -3.04 1.39
N PRO A 64 -3.20 -2.05 0.52
CA PRO A 64 -4.01 -1.89 -0.71
C PRO A 64 -3.68 -2.85 -1.86
N ILE A 65 -2.54 -3.53 -1.78
CA ILE A 65 -2.06 -4.45 -2.83
C ILE A 65 -1.76 -5.78 -2.14
N GLN A 66 -2.74 -6.68 -2.13
CA GLN A 66 -2.66 -8.00 -1.50
C GLN A 66 -3.64 -8.95 -2.19
N ASP A 67 -3.48 -10.25 -1.95
CA ASP A 67 -4.39 -11.32 -2.40
C ASP A 67 -5.43 -11.74 -1.34
N GLY A 68 -5.55 -10.94 -0.27
CA GLY A 68 -6.50 -11.13 0.83
C GLY A 68 -7.71 -10.22 0.76
N HIS A 69 -7.95 -9.49 1.85
CA HIS A 69 -9.10 -8.59 1.99
C HIS A 69 -8.65 -7.13 1.91
N ILE A 70 -9.21 -6.41 0.94
CA ILE A 70 -8.97 -4.99 0.72
C ILE A 70 -10.16 -4.21 1.28
N PHE A 71 -9.91 -3.51 2.38
CA PHE A 71 -10.92 -2.77 3.12
C PHE A 71 -11.14 -1.38 2.49
N MET A 72 -12.23 -1.22 1.74
CA MET A 72 -12.63 -0.02 0.99
C MET A 72 -13.94 0.60 1.51
N PHE A 73 -14.26 0.38 2.78
CA PHE A 73 -15.40 1.02 3.47
C PHE A 73 -14.93 2.13 4.41
N GLY A 74 -15.82 3.08 4.71
CA GLY A 74 -15.60 4.24 5.57
C GLY A 74 -15.33 5.54 4.81
N GLU A 75 -15.52 6.67 5.49
CA GLU A 75 -15.55 8.02 4.90
C GLU A 75 -14.31 8.43 4.10
N MET A 76 -13.18 7.80 4.38
CA MET A 76 -11.87 8.11 3.79
C MET A 76 -11.49 7.13 2.66
N ARG A 77 -12.37 6.23 2.23
CA ARG A 77 -12.10 5.26 1.16
C ARG A 77 -12.85 5.62 -0.11
N ASP A 78 -12.15 5.61 -1.24
CA ASP A 78 -12.71 5.93 -2.55
C ASP A 78 -12.15 4.95 -3.60
N LEU A 79 -13.04 4.13 -4.19
CA LEU A 79 -12.67 3.07 -5.12
C LEU A 79 -12.05 3.63 -6.41
N SER A 80 -12.54 4.77 -6.91
CA SER A 80 -11.99 5.43 -8.09
C SER A 80 -10.57 5.99 -7.81
N ALA A 81 -10.33 6.53 -6.61
CA ALA A 81 -9.02 6.98 -6.16
C ALA A 81 -8.05 5.79 -6.00
N TYR A 82 -8.54 4.66 -5.50
CA TYR A 82 -7.77 3.41 -5.46
C TYR A 82 -7.32 2.96 -6.85
N ILE A 83 -8.23 2.88 -7.82
CA ILE A 83 -7.91 2.52 -9.21
C ILE A 83 -6.87 3.48 -9.80
N HIS A 84 -7.03 4.79 -9.59
CA HIS A 84 -6.08 5.80 -10.06
C HIS A 84 -4.69 5.61 -9.43
N SER A 85 -4.63 5.24 -8.15
CA SER A 85 -3.38 4.99 -7.44
C SER A 85 -2.66 3.75 -7.93
N LEU A 86 -3.39 2.66 -8.21
CA LEU A 86 -2.81 1.47 -8.81
C LEU A 86 -2.21 1.76 -10.19
N ARG A 87 -2.92 2.51 -11.05
CA ARG A 87 -2.43 2.91 -12.38
C ARG A 87 -1.13 3.73 -12.33
N ARG A 88 -0.87 4.46 -11.24
CA ARG A 88 0.40 5.20 -11.09
C ARG A 88 1.60 4.28 -10.94
N LEU A 89 1.40 3.05 -10.48
CA LEU A 89 2.48 2.06 -10.33
C LEU A 89 3.03 1.57 -11.67
N ASP A 90 2.31 1.77 -12.78
CA ASP A 90 2.79 1.38 -14.11
C ASP A 90 4.12 2.07 -14.45
N LYS A 91 4.35 3.27 -13.92
CA LYS A 91 5.61 4.01 -14.08
C LYS A 91 6.82 3.31 -13.47
N TYR A 92 6.59 2.43 -12.50
CA TYR A 92 7.62 1.72 -11.73
C TYR A 92 7.60 0.22 -12.00
N LYS A 93 6.78 -0.25 -12.95
CA LYS A 93 6.56 -1.68 -13.23
C LYS A 93 7.87 -2.43 -13.44
N ASP A 94 8.80 -1.85 -14.20
CA ASP A 94 10.08 -2.50 -14.53
C ASP A 94 11.08 -2.46 -13.35
N ASP A 95 10.87 -1.56 -12.39
CA ASP A 95 11.68 -1.45 -11.17
C ASP A 95 11.18 -2.39 -10.05
N ILE A 96 9.90 -2.77 -10.07
CA ILE A 96 9.26 -3.61 -9.05
C ILE A 96 9.48 -5.08 -9.37
N LYS A 97 10.27 -5.75 -8.52
CA LYS A 97 10.53 -7.20 -8.58
C LYS A 97 9.65 -8.00 -7.62
N GLY A 98 9.01 -7.34 -6.66
CA GLY A 98 8.14 -7.98 -5.66
C GLY A 98 7.47 -6.96 -4.75
N ILE A 99 6.28 -7.30 -4.27
CA ILE A 99 5.45 -6.42 -3.44
C ILE A 99 5.29 -7.05 -2.06
N TYR A 100 5.67 -6.32 -1.01
CA TYR A 100 5.46 -6.67 0.38
C TYR A 100 4.23 -5.95 0.90
N ALA A 101 3.13 -6.68 0.91
CA ALA A 101 1.89 -6.29 1.56
C ALA A 101 1.96 -6.49 3.09
N ASN A 102 0.99 -5.94 3.82
CA ASN A 102 0.84 -6.26 5.24
C ASN A 102 0.24 -7.66 5.49
N HIS A 103 -0.47 -8.19 4.49
CA HIS A 103 -1.28 -9.39 4.61
C HIS A 103 -1.23 -10.20 3.30
N GLY A 104 -1.56 -11.48 3.40
CA GLY A 104 -1.58 -12.38 2.24
C GLY A 104 -0.23 -13.00 1.91
N THR A 105 -0.04 -13.39 0.66
CA THR A 105 1.20 -13.99 0.15
C THR A 105 2.33 -12.97 0.15
N LEU A 106 3.55 -13.37 0.51
CA LEU A 106 4.72 -12.49 0.50
C LEU A 106 5.94 -13.17 -0.14
N PRO A 107 6.59 -12.54 -1.13
CA PRO A 107 6.17 -11.34 -1.86
C PRO A 107 5.02 -11.64 -2.84
N VAL A 108 4.16 -10.64 -3.09
CA VAL A 108 3.17 -10.67 -4.17
C VAL A 108 3.84 -10.23 -5.48
N ASP A 109 3.49 -10.90 -6.58
CA ASP A 109 3.96 -10.52 -7.91
C ASP A 109 3.20 -9.30 -8.47
N TYR A 110 3.88 -8.47 -9.27
CA TYR A 110 3.28 -7.26 -9.86
C TYR A 110 2.06 -7.58 -10.74
N SER A 111 1.94 -8.79 -11.30
CA SER A 111 0.77 -9.21 -12.08
C SER A 111 -0.56 -9.13 -11.31
N ILE A 112 -0.55 -8.97 -9.99
CA ILE A 112 -1.76 -8.70 -9.21
C ILE A 112 -2.34 -7.29 -9.50
N VAL A 113 -1.50 -6.29 -9.76
CA VAL A 113 -1.90 -4.89 -9.94
C VAL A 113 -2.93 -4.70 -11.07
N PRO A 114 -2.69 -5.18 -12.30
CA PRO A 114 -3.70 -5.04 -13.36
C PRO A 114 -5.00 -5.81 -13.07
N LYS A 115 -4.93 -6.92 -12.32
CA LYS A 115 -6.10 -7.71 -11.94
C LYS A 115 -6.94 -6.99 -10.88
N LEU A 116 -6.28 -6.34 -9.91
CA LEU A 116 -6.95 -5.48 -8.92
C LEU A 116 -7.61 -4.26 -9.58
N ILE A 117 -6.97 -3.66 -10.58
CA ILE A 117 -7.57 -2.57 -11.37
C ILE A 117 -8.85 -3.04 -12.06
N GLU A 118 -8.80 -4.16 -12.78
CA GLU A 118 -9.98 -4.67 -13.50
C GLU A 118 -11.09 -5.06 -12.51
N GLY A 119 -10.73 -5.77 -11.44
CA GLY A 119 -11.66 -6.14 -10.38
C GLY A 119 -12.38 -4.94 -9.77
N ALA A 120 -11.64 -3.90 -9.40
CA ALA A 120 -12.22 -2.67 -8.86
C ALA A 120 -13.13 -1.96 -9.88
N LEU A 121 -12.79 -1.98 -11.16
CA LEU A 121 -13.65 -1.44 -12.21
C LEU A 121 -14.95 -2.27 -12.38
N GLN A 122 -14.89 -3.59 -12.27
CA GLN A 122 -16.08 -4.45 -12.29
C GLN A 122 -17.01 -4.16 -11.10
N VAL A 123 -16.44 -3.90 -9.91
CA VAL A 123 -17.20 -3.44 -8.74
C VAL A 123 -17.85 -2.08 -9.02
N GLU A 124 -17.10 -1.11 -9.56
CA GLU A 124 -17.62 0.23 -9.89
C GLU A 124 -18.75 0.19 -10.93
N ARG A 125 -18.68 -0.76 -11.89
CA ARG A 125 -19.71 -0.98 -12.91
C ARG A 125 -20.91 -1.80 -12.41
N GLY A 126 -20.85 -2.36 -11.20
CA GLY A 126 -21.92 -3.20 -10.65
C GLY A 126 -22.02 -4.58 -11.31
N GLU A 127 -20.92 -5.10 -11.86
CA GLU A 127 -20.88 -6.38 -12.58
C GLU A 127 -20.69 -7.58 -11.64
N ILE A 128 -20.21 -7.35 -10.42
CA ILE A 128 -19.99 -8.37 -9.39
C ILE A 128 -21.11 -8.26 -8.36
N VAL A 129 -21.82 -9.36 -8.14
CA VAL A 129 -22.83 -9.45 -7.07
C VAL A 129 -22.11 -9.63 -5.72
N PRO A 130 -22.28 -8.73 -4.75
CA PRO A 130 -21.61 -8.85 -3.46
C PRO A 130 -22.26 -9.89 -2.56
N VAL A 131 -21.48 -10.40 -1.61
CA VAL A 131 -21.99 -11.12 -0.44
C VAL A 131 -22.06 -10.14 0.73
N GLU A 132 -23.24 -9.99 1.31
CA GLU A 132 -23.42 -9.21 2.54
C GLU A 132 -22.89 -9.98 3.75
N VAL A 133 -22.04 -9.33 4.54
CA VAL A 133 -21.52 -9.87 5.79
C VAL A 133 -21.64 -8.84 6.90
N ASP A 134 -21.98 -9.28 8.11
CA ASP A 134 -21.79 -8.44 9.30
C ASP A 134 -20.30 -8.46 9.67
N ARG A 135 -19.65 -7.31 9.57
CA ARG A 135 -18.31 -7.10 10.10
C ARG A 135 -18.26 -5.79 10.86
N PHE A 136 -17.62 -5.82 12.03
CA PHE A 136 -17.45 -4.65 12.88
C PHE A 136 -18.78 -3.97 13.26
N GLY A 137 -19.88 -4.74 13.35
CA GLY A 137 -21.22 -4.22 13.68
C GLY A 137 -21.86 -3.41 12.54
N LYS A 138 -21.44 -3.65 11.30
CA LYS A 138 -21.97 -3.04 10.09
C LYS A 138 -22.15 -4.09 9.01
N THR A 139 -23.18 -3.92 8.18
CA THR A 139 -23.29 -4.67 6.92
C THR A 139 -22.21 -4.16 5.97
N VAL A 140 -21.42 -5.07 5.43
CA VAL A 140 -20.35 -4.80 4.46
C VAL A 140 -20.60 -5.67 3.24
N HIS A 141 -20.43 -5.09 2.05
CA HIS A 141 -20.52 -5.80 0.78
C HIS A 141 -19.15 -6.35 0.38
N VAL A 142 -19.02 -7.68 0.30
CA VAL A 142 -17.79 -8.37 -0.11
C VAL A 142 -17.88 -8.73 -1.59
N TYR A 143 -16.97 -8.18 -2.38
CA TYR A 143 -16.83 -8.44 -3.81
C TYR A 143 -15.61 -9.33 -4.05
N ASP A 144 -15.81 -10.53 -4.58
CA ASP A 144 -14.72 -11.38 -5.05
C ASP A 144 -14.25 -10.91 -6.43
N VAL A 145 -13.03 -10.41 -6.51
CA VAL A 145 -12.41 -9.92 -7.75
C VAL A 145 -11.43 -10.93 -8.36
N GLY A 146 -11.49 -12.19 -7.92
CA GLY A 146 -10.71 -13.32 -8.42
C GLY A 146 -9.29 -13.42 -7.87
N VAL A 147 -8.63 -12.30 -7.57
CA VAL A 147 -7.31 -12.28 -6.90
C VAL A 147 -7.33 -11.84 -5.46
N ALA A 148 -8.41 -11.19 -5.03
CA ALA A 148 -8.61 -10.66 -3.69
C ALA A 148 -10.11 -10.48 -3.45
N SER A 149 -10.50 -10.11 -2.25
CA SER A 149 -11.85 -9.59 -1.99
C SER A 149 -11.79 -8.11 -1.65
N VAL A 150 -12.65 -7.31 -2.28
CA VAL A 150 -12.83 -5.88 -1.97
C VAL A 150 -14.06 -5.74 -1.09
N LEU A 151 -13.91 -5.06 0.05
CA LEU A 151 -14.98 -4.86 1.03
C LEU A 151 -15.41 -3.39 0.98
N CYS A 152 -16.65 -3.12 0.57
CA CYS A 152 -17.21 -1.76 0.49
C CYS A 152 -18.40 -1.59 1.44
N ASP A 153 -18.77 -0.32 1.71
CA ASP A 153 -20.05 0.03 2.34
C ASP A 153 -21.25 -0.32 1.46
#